data_AF-A0A2N4X6P5-F1
#
_entry.id   AF-A0A2N4X6P5-F1
#
_cell.length_a   1.000
_cell.length_b   1.000
_cell.length_c   1.000
_cell.angle_alpha   90.00
_cell.angle_beta   90.00
_cell.angle_gamma   90.00
#
_symmetry.space_group_name_H-M   'P 1'
#
loop_
_entity.id
_entity.type
_entity.pdbx_description
1 polymer ?
#
loop_
_entity_poly.entity_id
_entity_poly.type
_entity_poly.pdbx_seq_one_letter_code
_entity_poly.pdbx_strand_id
1 'polypeptide(L)'
;MDRFAEKYYAHSGYHYALNNPISNIDINGDSTYRFDSNTGAYLGLFDTDQSGQVGSYGTMQTIGKGKKKQEVWNGEYFDFADPVNDSKQIRDGQINHLEIISDNEIQSLMREQGAFETGMVNFAWQSQGGKDFDYAFTILKDKYPDSKFDGEKSNTLFLPKGEHTAHNFGNFGNYLWGATGYTAGFGYAELSAGAHFNSIVNPRRNGYPSQWDSKDDQNSIKMGIFHAQMFKYRNLRR
;
A
#
# COMPACT_ATOMS: atom_id res chain seq x y z
N MET A 1 -19.13 -20.72 -7.12
CA MET A 1 -19.74 -21.41 -5.95
C MET A 1 -19.10 -20.77 -4.75
N ASP A 2 -19.84 -19.92 -4.04
CA ASP A 2 -19.35 -19.26 -2.83
C ASP A 2 -18.81 -20.30 -1.82
N ARG A 3 -17.61 -20.07 -1.32
CA ARG A 3 -16.91 -20.95 -0.36
C ARG A 3 -17.58 -20.99 1.02
N PHE A 4 -18.49 -20.08 1.31
CA PHE A 4 -19.33 -20.07 2.50
C PHE A 4 -20.75 -20.59 2.27
N ALA A 5 -21.09 -21.06 1.05
CA ALA A 5 -22.41 -21.63 0.76
C ALA A 5 -22.78 -22.78 1.71
N GLU A 6 -21.79 -23.55 2.19
CA GLU A 6 -21.99 -24.64 3.15
C GLU A 6 -22.27 -24.16 4.59
N LYS A 7 -22.03 -22.88 4.92
CA LYS A 7 -22.38 -22.31 6.23
C LYS A 7 -23.80 -21.77 6.29
N TYR A 8 -24.43 -21.51 5.15
CA TYR A 8 -25.76 -20.92 5.06
C TYR A 8 -26.68 -21.77 4.18
N TYR A 9 -27.02 -22.98 4.66
CA TYR A 9 -27.87 -23.96 3.97
C TYR A 9 -29.23 -23.44 3.46
N ALA A 10 -29.74 -22.33 4.02
CA ALA A 10 -31.00 -21.71 3.62
C ALA A 10 -30.87 -20.74 2.43
N HIS A 11 -29.66 -20.49 1.92
CA HIS A 11 -29.39 -19.53 0.87
C HIS A 11 -28.59 -20.16 -0.27
N SER A 12 -28.92 -19.76 -1.51
CA SER A 12 -28.18 -20.22 -2.69
C SER A 12 -26.76 -19.67 -2.66
N GLY A 13 -25.76 -20.48 -3.04
CA GLY A 13 -24.37 -20.03 -3.22
C GLY A 13 -24.13 -19.06 -4.38
N TYR A 14 -25.21 -18.52 -4.96
CA TYR A 14 -25.24 -17.45 -5.96
C TYR A 14 -25.97 -16.19 -5.43
N HIS A 15 -26.38 -16.15 -4.17
CA HIS A 15 -27.03 -14.97 -3.59
C HIS A 15 -26.00 -13.90 -3.24
N TYR A 16 -26.10 -12.73 -3.89
CA TYR A 16 -25.38 -11.54 -3.43
C TYR A 16 -26.10 -10.93 -2.22
N ALA A 17 -25.36 -10.65 -1.13
CA ALA A 17 -25.85 -9.89 0.02
C ALA A 17 -27.16 -10.41 0.67
N LEU A 18 -27.46 -11.71 0.56
CA LEU A 18 -28.76 -12.29 0.97
C LEU A 18 -29.97 -11.56 0.35
N ASN A 19 -29.84 -11.05 -0.88
CA ASN A 19 -30.82 -10.21 -1.58
C ASN A 19 -31.12 -8.86 -0.88
N ASN A 20 -30.24 -8.39 0.01
CA ASN A 20 -30.33 -7.06 0.61
C ASN A 20 -28.99 -6.32 0.49
N PRO A 21 -28.68 -5.77 -0.70
CA PRO A 21 -27.42 -5.09 -0.98
C PRO A 21 -27.28 -3.73 -0.29
N ILE A 22 -28.33 -3.25 0.37
CA ILE A 22 -28.31 -2.00 1.15
C ILE A 22 -27.80 -2.27 2.57
N SER A 23 -28.14 -3.42 3.16
CA SER A 23 -27.80 -3.74 4.56
C SER A 23 -26.66 -4.76 4.70
N ASN A 24 -26.43 -5.59 3.69
CA ASN A 24 -25.39 -6.62 3.71
C ASN A 24 -24.40 -6.35 2.58
N ILE A 25 -23.14 -6.23 2.93
CA ILE A 25 -22.02 -6.27 2.01
C ILE A 25 -21.28 -7.56 2.33
N ASP A 26 -20.92 -8.34 1.33
CA ASP A 26 -20.04 -9.47 1.56
C ASP A 26 -18.64 -8.95 1.93
N ILE A 27 -18.41 -8.81 3.24
CA ILE A 27 -17.15 -8.29 3.78
C ILE A 27 -16.01 -9.31 3.57
N ASN A 28 -16.31 -10.59 3.34
CA ASN A 28 -15.30 -11.63 3.13
C ASN A 28 -15.24 -12.12 1.66
N GLY A 29 -16.15 -11.63 0.82
CA GLY A 29 -16.42 -12.16 -0.50
C GLY A 29 -15.57 -11.53 -1.55
N ASP A 30 -14.72 -12.35 -2.12
CA ASP A 30 -14.11 -12.34 -3.44
C ASP A 30 -14.19 -11.04 -4.31
N SER A 31 -13.80 -9.92 -3.72
CA SER A 31 -14.00 -8.58 -4.25
C SER A 31 -12.70 -7.97 -4.76
N THR A 32 -12.77 -7.37 -5.95
CA THR A 32 -11.69 -6.63 -6.57
C THR A 32 -12.00 -5.13 -6.63
N TYR A 33 -11.14 -4.34 -6.02
CA TYR A 33 -11.15 -2.89 -6.13
C TYR A 33 -10.37 -2.48 -7.38
N ARG A 34 -11.05 -1.96 -8.40
CA ARG A 34 -10.41 -1.61 -9.68
C ARG A 34 -9.99 -0.16 -9.74
N PHE A 35 -8.82 0.09 -10.31
CA PHE A 35 -8.25 1.42 -10.56
C PHE A 35 -7.90 1.54 -12.04
N ASP A 36 -8.07 2.73 -12.61
CA ASP A 36 -7.68 3.01 -13.99
C ASP A 36 -6.16 3.08 -14.10
N SER A 37 -5.54 2.31 -14.99
CA SER A 37 -4.07 2.29 -15.11
C SER A 37 -3.47 3.56 -15.69
N ASN A 38 -4.26 4.45 -16.32
CA ASN A 38 -3.73 5.68 -16.92
C ASN A 38 -3.83 6.87 -15.95
N THR A 39 -4.90 6.90 -15.17
CA THR A 39 -5.24 8.04 -14.29
C THR A 39 -5.11 7.71 -12.81
N GLY A 40 -4.97 6.45 -12.43
CA GLY A 40 -4.95 5.99 -11.04
C GLY A 40 -6.32 6.03 -10.36
N ALA A 41 -7.36 6.54 -11.02
CA ALA A 41 -8.67 6.76 -10.41
C ALA A 41 -9.36 5.43 -10.03
N TYR A 42 -9.94 5.37 -8.84
CA TYR A 42 -10.77 4.26 -8.42
C TYR A 42 -12.04 4.17 -9.28
N LEU A 43 -12.26 3.00 -9.87
CA LEU A 43 -13.36 2.71 -10.80
C LEU A 43 -14.55 2.03 -10.12
N GLY A 44 -14.32 1.36 -8.99
CA GLY A 44 -15.37 0.68 -8.23
C GLY A 44 -14.98 -0.71 -7.73
N LEU A 45 -15.95 -1.33 -7.05
CA LEU A 45 -15.86 -2.67 -6.50
C LEU A 45 -16.51 -3.66 -7.47
N PHE A 46 -15.79 -4.74 -7.78
CA PHE A 46 -16.25 -5.77 -8.71
C PHE A 46 -16.09 -7.15 -8.06
N ASP A 47 -17.15 -7.94 -8.09
CA ASP A 47 -17.10 -9.34 -7.68
C ASP A 47 -16.45 -10.17 -8.80
N THR A 48 -15.37 -10.88 -8.50
CA THR A 48 -14.59 -11.62 -9.52
C THR A 48 -14.23 -13.06 -9.12
N ASP A 49 -14.88 -13.62 -8.09
CA ASP A 49 -14.57 -14.95 -7.55
C ASP A 49 -13.08 -15.12 -7.12
N GLN A 50 -12.34 -14.01 -6.95
CA GLN A 50 -10.95 -13.97 -6.49
C GLN A 50 -10.86 -14.12 -4.98
N SER A 51 -9.99 -14.96 -4.44
CA SER A 51 -9.91 -15.14 -2.97
C SER A 51 -9.57 -13.85 -2.21
N GLY A 52 -10.52 -13.36 -1.42
CA GLY A 52 -10.30 -12.24 -0.49
C GLY A 52 -10.51 -10.86 -1.14
N GLN A 53 -9.93 -9.83 -0.52
CA GLN A 53 -10.01 -8.44 -0.98
C GLN A 53 -8.70 -8.07 -1.67
N VAL A 54 -8.76 -7.82 -2.98
CA VAL A 54 -7.60 -7.50 -3.80
C VAL A 54 -7.81 -6.21 -4.58
N GLY A 55 -6.72 -5.53 -4.90
CA GLY A 55 -6.70 -4.44 -5.86
C GLY A 55 -6.42 -4.95 -7.27
N SER A 56 -6.90 -4.22 -8.27
CA SER A 56 -6.47 -4.39 -9.65
C SER A 56 -6.39 -3.06 -10.37
N TYR A 57 -5.37 -2.88 -11.22
CA TYR A 57 -5.25 -1.71 -12.06
C TYR A 57 -5.17 -2.11 -13.53
N GLY A 58 -5.84 -1.35 -14.40
CA GLY A 58 -5.94 -1.71 -15.81
C GLY A 58 -6.94 -0.86 -16.59
N THR A 59 -7.33 -1.36 -17.76
CA THR A 59 -8.35 -0.74 -18.61
C THR A 59 -9.31 -1.80 -19.17
N MET A 60 -10.51 -1.37 -19.55
CA MET A 60 -11.39 -2.21 -20.37
C MET A 60 -10.80 -2.36 -21.78
N GLN A 61 -10.86 -3.58 -22.31
CA GLN A 61 -10.44 -3.90 -23.66
C GLN A 61 -11.58 -4.60 -24.41
N THR A 62 -11.88 -4.13 -25.62
CA THR A 62 -12.76 -4.85 -26.52
C THR A 62 -12.03 -6.04 -27.15
N ILE A 63 -12.56 -7.24 -26.95
CA ILE A 63 -12.13 -8.45 -27.64
C ILE A 63 -13.24 -8.96 -28.59
N GLY A 64 -12.87 -9.78 -29.56
CA GLY A 64 -13.81 -10.38 -30.52
C GLY A 64 -14.06 -9.54 -31.78
N LYS A 65 -14.96 -10.01 -32.65
CA LYS A 65 -15.27 -9.39 -33.96
C LYS A 65 -16.78 -9.34 -34.23
N GLY A 66 -17.22 -8.30 -34.93
CA GLY A 66 -18.62 -8.13 -35.34
C GLY A 66 -19.58 -8.13 -34.16
N LYS A 67 -20.64 -8.94 -34.23
CA LYS A 67 -21.64 -9.08 -33.15
C LYS A 67 -21.15 -9.82 -31.90
N LYS A 68 -19.92 -10.36 -31.91
CA LYS A 68 -19.30 -11.08 -30.78
C LYS A 68 -18.28 -10.21 -30.02
N LYS A 69 -18.39 -8.88 -30.10
CA LYS A 69 -17.55 -7.99 -29.30
C LYS A 69 -17.91 -8.13 -27.82
N GLN A 70 -16.91 -8.22 -26.97
CA GLN A 70 -17.04 -8.26 -25.52
C GLN A 70 -16.04 -7.30 -24.91
N GLU A 71 -16.47 -6.58 -23.88
CA GLU A 71 -15.58 -5.77 -23.06
C GLU A 71 -15.04 -6.65 -21.93
N VAL A 72 -13.72 -6.75 -21.82
CA VAL A 72 -13.05 -7.51 -20.76
C VAL A 72 -12.11 -6.60 -20.00
N TRP A 73 -11.97 -6.84 -18.70
CA TRP A 73 -10.98 -6.17 -17.89
C TRP A 73 -9.59 -6.71 -18.24
N ASN A 74 -8.70 -5.84 -18.70
CA ASN A 74 -7.29 -6.15 -18.89
C ASN A 74 -6.49 -5.39 -17.83
N GLY A 75 -6.22 -6.06 -16.71
CA GLY A 75 -5.53 -5.46 -15.58
C GLY A 75 -4.68 -6.44 -14.81
N GLU A 76 -3.76 -5.88 -14.02
CA GLU A 76 -2.90 -6.60 -13.10
C GLU A 76 -3.48 -6.53 -11.69
N TYR A 77 -3.13 -7.51 -10.85
CA TYR A 77 -3.65 -7.64 -9.50
C TYR A 77 -2.56 -7.36 -8.46
N PHE A 78 -2.98 -6.80 -7.33
CA PHE A 78 -2.12 -6.52 -6.18
C PHE A 78 -2.87 -6.73 -4.87
N ASP A 79 -2.10 -7.04 -3.83
CA ASP A 79 -2.55 -7.11 -2.45
C ASP A 79 -2.49 -5.72 -1.81
N PHE A 80 -3.26 -5.52 -0.75
CA PHE A 80 -3.14 -4.36 0.12
C PHE A 80 -2.18 -4.65 1.28
N ALA A 81 -1.36 -3.67 1.68
CA ALA A 81 -0.49 -3.79 2.83
C ALA A 81 -1.29 -4.03 4.12
N ASP A 82 -2.44 -3.34 4.26
CA ASP A 82 -3.46 -3.62 5.26
C ASP A 82 -4.81 -3.91 4.57
N PRO A 83 -5.09 -5.19 4.23
CA PRO A 83 -6.31 -5.54 3.51
C PRO A 83 -7.60 -5.28 4.30
N VAL A 84 -7.53 -5.00 5.60
CA VAL A 84 -8.70 -4.66 6.41
C VAL A 84 -8.96 -3.15 6.37
N ASN A 85 -7.94 -2.34 6.68
CA ASN A 85 -8.10 -0.89 6.76
C ASN A 85 -8.07 -0.23 5.38
N ASP A 86 -7.19 -0.63 4.46
CA ASP A 86 -7.09 -0.04 3.12
C ASP A 86 -8.40 -0.23 2.36
N SER A 87 -8.90 -1.46 2.32
CA SER A 87 -10.18 -1.81 1.70
C SER A 87 -11.37 -1.08 2.32
N LYS A 88 -11.34 -0.85 3.64
CA LYS A 88 -12.36 -0.05 4.32
C LYS A 88 -12.27 1.42 3.89
N GLN A 89 -11.07 2.00 3.86
CA GLN A 89 -10.86 3.38 3.44
C GLN A 89 -11.25 3.62 1.97
N ILE A 90 -11.04 2.63 1.09
CA ILE A 90 -11.54 2.70 -0.30
C ILE A 90 -13.07 2.71 -0.32
N ARG A 91 -13.73 1.81 0.42
CA ARG A 91 -15.21 1.78 0.49
C ARG A 91 -15.80 3.06 1.07
N ASP A 92 -15.13 3.63 2.07
CA ASP A 92 -15.53 4.88 2.72
C ASP A 92 -15.23 6.11 1.83
N GLY A 93 -14.63 5.92 0.64
CA GLY A 93 -14.27 6.98 -0.31
C GLY A 93 -13.08 7.84 0.13
N GLN A 94 -12.39 7.45 1.21
CA GLN A 94 -11.21 8.13 1.72
C GLN A 94 -10.04 7.91 0.76
N ILE A 95 -9.81 6.66 0.35
CA ILE A 95 -8.85 6.30 -0.69
C ILE A 95 -9.60 6.16 -2.02
N ASN A 96 -9.14 6.87 -3.04
CA ASN A 96 -9.75 6.85 -4.38
C ASN A 96 -8.74 6.97 -5.51
N HIS A 97 -7.45 6.92 -5.20
CA HIS A 97 -6.36 7.02 -6.17
C HIS A 97 -5.32 5.92 -5.92
N LEU A 98 -4.72 5.41 -7.00
CA LEU A 98 -3.60 4.50 -6.99
C LEU A 98 -2.46 5.13 -7.78
N GLU A 99 -1.30 5.25 -7.15
CA GLU A 99 -0.08 5.77 -7.72
C GLU A 99 0.92 4.62 -7.93
N ILE A 100 1.34 4.38 -9.17
CA ILE A 100 2.34 3.36 -9.49
C ILE A 100 3.71 4.01 -9.52
N ILE A 101 4.58 3.64 -8.59
CA ILE A 101 5.86 4.31 -8.39
C ILE A 101 7.00 3.47 -8.97
N SER A 102 7.79 4.02 -9.89
CA SER A 102 8.99 3.37 -10.40
C SER A 102 10.15 3.36 -9.40
N ASP A 103 11.07 2.42 -9.55
CA ASP A 103 12.32 2.38 -8.76
C ASP A 103 13.12 3.70 -8.83
N ASN A 104 13.15 4.37 -9.98
CA ASN A 104 13.79 5.68 -10.11
C ASN A 104 13.11 6.76 -9.25
N GLU A 105 11.78 6.72 -9.11
CA GLU A 105 11.04 7.64 -8.26
C GLU A 105 11.27 7.32 -6.78
N ILE A 106 11.29 6.04 -6.39
CA ILE A 106 11.67 5.60 -5.04
C ILE A 106 13.06 6.13 -4.69
N GLN A 107 14.04 5.93 -5.58
CA GLN A 107 15.39 6.47 -5.41
C GLN A 107 15.40 8.00 -5.33
N SER A 108 14.56 8.71 -6.09
CA SER A 108 14.45 10.17 -6.03
C SER A 108 13.95 10.63 -4.66
N LEU A 109 12.84 10.05 -4.18
CA LEU A 109 12.26 10.34 -2.86
C LEU A 109 13.30 10.12 -1.75
N MET A 110 14.01 9.00 -1.81
CA MET A 110 15.07 8.65 -0.86
C MET A 110 16.26 9.61 -0.94
N ARG A 111 16.72 9.95 -2.15
CA ARG A 111 17.86 10.86 -2.37
C ARG A 111 17.56 12.26 -1.89
N GLU A 112 16.35 12.76 -2.12
CA GLU A 112 15.91 14.08 -1.66
C GLU A 112 15.93 14.19 -0.13
N GLN A 113 15.79 13.08 0.58
CA GLN A 113 15.91 12.99 2.05
C GLN A 113 17.32 12.57 2.54
N GLY A 114 18.31 12.47 1.64
CA GLY A 114 19.70 12.16 2.01
C GLY A 114 19.97 10.69 2.35
N ALA A 115 19.13 9.76 1.89
CA ALA A 115 19.25 8.34 2.19
C ALA A 115 20.55 7.69 1.69
N PHE A 116 21.17 8.23 0.62
CA PHE A 116 22.37 7.64 0.02
C PHE A 116 23.67 8.21 0.61
N GLU A 117 23.59 9.32 1.32
CA GLU A 117 24.69 9.98 2.03
C GLU A 117 24.68 9.64 3.53
N THR A 118 23.59 9.05 4.03
CA THR A 118 23.43 8.73 5.44
C THR A 118 24.23 7.49 5.87
N GLY A 119 24.65 7.49 7.14
CA GLY A 119 25.21 6.33 7.83
C GLY A 119 24.33 5.94 9.02
N MET A 120 24.64 4.80 9.66
CA MET A 120 23.78 4.21 10.70
C MET A 120 23.39 5.17 11.83
N VAL A 121 24.34 5.98 12.33
CA VAL A 121 24.09 6.94 13.42
C VAL A 121 23.17 8.07 12.97
N ASN A 122 23.41 8.65 11.80
CA ASN A 122 22.57 9.73 11.27
C ASN A 122 21.17 9.21 10.93
N PHE A 123 21.07 8.01 10.38
CA PHE A 123 19.79 7.33 10.16
C PHE A 123 18.97 7.23 11.44
N ALA A 124 19.56 6.71 12.53
CA ALA A 124 18.86 6.61 13.81
C ALA A 124 18.39 7.99 14.34
N TRP A 125 19.18 9.05 14.11
CA TRP A 125 18.81 10.41 14.50
C TRP A 125 17.68 11.00 13.65
N GLN A 126 17.74 10.82 12.33
CA GLN A 126 16.80 11.36 11.35
C GLN A 126 15.52 10.52 11.19
N SER A 127 15.46 9.35 11.83
CA SER A 127 14.25 8.50 11.93
C SER A 127 13.28 8.94 13.03
N GLN A 128 13.57 10.03 13.73
CA GLN A 128 12.67 10.60 14.74
C GLN A 128 11.56 11.41 14.04
N GLY A 129 10.36 11.47 14.63
CA GLY A 129 9.22 12.17 14.03
C GLY A 129 9.52 13.60 13.57
N GLY A 130 9.01 13.94 12.40
CA GLY A 130 9.15 15.23 11.74
C GLY A 130 10.52 15.52 11.13
N LYS A 131 11.40 14.52 11.02
CA LYS A 131 12.73 14.64 10.40
C LYS A 131 12.81 13.92 9.06
N ASP A 132 13.97 14.00 8.41
CA ASP A 132 14.18 13.62 7.01
C ASP A 132 13.64 12.22 6.65
N PHE A 133 13.85 11.21 7.52
CA PHE A 133 13.40 9.84 7.26
C PHE A 133 12.00 9.52 7.79
N ASP A 134 11.26 10.53 8.25
CA ASP A 134 9.83 10.45 8.50
C ASP A 134 9.05 10.75 7.20
N TYR A 135 9.21 9.86 6.21
CA TYR A 135 8.81 10.09 4.81
C TYR A 135 7.34 10.47 4.64
N ALA A 136 6.45 9.96 5.48
CA ALA A 136 5.05 10.35 5.49
C ALA A 136 4.91 11.87 5.69
N PHE A 137 5.58 12.44 6.69
CA PHE A 137 5.40 13.86 7.02
C PHE A 137 6.33 14.82 6.26
N THR A 138 7.30 14.29 5.51
CA THR A 138 8.30 15.08 4.76
C THR A 138 7.99 15.15 3.28
N ILE A 139 8.60 14.31 2.44
CA ILE A 139 8.63 14.49 0.98
C ILE A 139 7.35 14.07 0.27
N LEU A 140 6.61 13.08 0.80
CA LEU A 140 5.48 12.50 0.09
C LEU A 140 4.36 13.53 -0.17
N LYS A 141 4.12 14.43 0.80
CA LYS A 141 3.14 15.51 0.63
C LYS A 141 3.48 16.51 -0.46
N ASP A 142 4.77 16.79 -0.62
CA ASP A 142 5.25 17.79 -1.57
C ASP A 142 5.34 17.19 -2.98
N LYS A 143 5.67 15.90 -3.09
CA LYS A 143 5.78 15.19 -4.36
C LYS A 143 4.43 14.81 -4.97
N TYR A 144 3.43 14.54 -4.12
CA TYR A 144 2.11 14.09 -4.54
C TYR A 144 1.00 15.03 -4.04
N PRO A 145 0.96 16.30 -4.47
CA PRO A 145 0.00 17.28 -3.93
C PRO A 145 -1.47 16.88 -4.12
N ASP A 146 -1.76 16.08 -5.14
CA ASP A 146 -3.11 15.56 -5.43
C ASP A 146 -3.55 14.43 -4.50
N SER A 147 -2.63 13.93 -3.66
CA SER A 147 -2.89 12.87 -2.69
C SER A 147 -3.62 13.34 -1.41
N LYS A 148 -4.14 14.59 -1.40
CA LYS A 148 -5.04 15.17 -0.39
C LYS A 148 -4.66 14.84 1.06
N PHE A 149 -3.44 15.21 1.44
CA PHE A 149 -2.93 14.91 2.77
C PHE A 149 -3.67 15.70 3.85
N ASP A 150 -4.19 15.00 4.86
CA ASP A 150 -4.77 15.57 6.08
C ASP A 150 -4.13 14.93 7.31
N GLY A 151 -3.06 15.58 7.80
CA GLY A 151 -2.20 15.05 8.84
C GLY A 151 -1.54 13.73 8.39
N GLU A 152 -2.16 12.64 8.81
CA GLU A 152 -1.63 11.27 8.68
C GLU A 152 -2.40 10.44 7.65
N LYS A 153 -3.32 11.07 6.92
CA LYS A 153 -4.19 10.41 5.95
C LYS A 153 -3.96 10.96 4.55
N SER A 154 -4.23 10.12 3.56
CA SER A 154 -4.15 10.44 2.14
C SER A 154 -5.24 9.68 1.38
N ASN A 155 -5.65 10.19 0.22
CA ASN A 155 -6.55 9.46 -0.68
C ASN A 155 -5.84 8.47 -1.62
N THR A 156 -4.54 8.27 -1.46
CA THR A 156 -3.70 7.54 -2.42
C THR A 156 -3.11 6.26 -1.82
N LEU A 157 -3.17 5.17 -2.60
CA LEU A 157 -2.33 3.99 -2.43
C LEU A 157 -1.10 4.10 -3.32
N PHE A 158 0.03 3.61 -2.85
CA PHE A 158 1.30 3.60 -3.56
C PHE A 158 1.72 2.16 -3.87
N LEU A 159 1.89 1.84 -5.15
CA LEU A 159 2.31 0.52 -5.61
C LEU A 159 3.70 0.61 -6.27
N PRO A 160 4.76 0.13 -5.61
CA PRO A 160 6.07 -0.02 -6.25
C PRO A 160 5.96 -0.88 -7.52
N LYS A 161 6.46 -0.35 -8.63
CA LYS A 161 6.33 -0.98 -9.94
C LYS A 161 7.05 -2.33 -9.97
N GLY A 162 6.31 -3.38 -10.34
CA GLY A 162 6.81 -4.76 -10.38
C GLY A 162 6.69 -5.49 -9.04
N GLU A 163 6.14 -4.85 -8.01
CA GLU A 163 5.70 -5.50 -6.79
C GLU A 163 4.17 -5.75 -6.82
N HIS A 164 3.70 -6.57 -5.90
CA HIS A 164 2.31 -7.00 -5.81
C HIS A 164 1.62 -6.53 -4.53
N THR A 165 2.16 -5.51 -3.85
CA THR A 165 1.52 -4.96 -2.65
C THR A 165 1.47 -3.45 -2.75
N ALA A 166 0.27 -2.89 -2.65
CA ALA A 166 0.06 -1.46 -2.56
C ALA A 166 -0.01 -1.04 -1.09
N HIS A 167 0.59 0.10 -0.79
CA HIS A 167 0.72 0.64 0.55
C HIS A 167 -0.11 1.92 0.66
N ASN A 168 -0.89 2.07 1.72
CA ASN A 168 -1.37 3.40 2.06
C ASN A 168 -0.19 4.33 2.40
N PHE A 169 -0.47 5.61 2.57
CA PHE A 169 0.54 6.62 2.84
C PHE A 169 1.49 6.31 4.01
N GLY A 170 0.96 5.87 5.16
CA GLY A 170 1.78 5.53 6.33
C GLY A 170 2.66 4.30 6.06
N ASN A 171 2.06 3.26 5.49
CA ASN A 171 2.76 2.04 5.11
C ASN A 171 3.86 2.32 4.05
N PHE A 172 3.63 3.23 3.10
CA PHE A 172 4.64 3.59 2.10
C PHE A 172 5.79 4.42 2.71
N GLY A 173 5.50 5.27 3.69
CA GLY A 173 6.53 5.92 4.49
C GLY A 173 7.43 4.90 5.20
N ASN A 174 6.82 3.88 5.81
CA ASN A 174 7.51 2.76 6.45
C ASN A 174 8.32 1.91 5.46
N TYR A 175 7.82 1.71 4.24
CA TYR A 175 8.56 1.10 3.14
C TYR A 175 9.84 1.89 2.81
N LEU A 176 9.73 3.21 2.59
CA LEU A 176 10.87 4.08 2.30
C LEU A 176 11.88 4.12 3.46
N TRP A 177 11.38 4.11 4.70
CA TRP A 177 12.21 4.02 5.90
C TRP A 177 13.02 2.73 5.95
N GLY A 178 12.38 1.57 5.68
CA GLY A 178 13.06 0.28 5.61
C GLY A 178 14.14 0.23 4.53
N ALA A 179 13.82 0.73 3.33
CA ALA A 179 14.76 0.85 2.22
C ALA A 179 15.97 1.75 2.59
N THR A 180 15.72 2.86 3.26
CA THR A 180 16.75 3.79 3.74
C THR A 180 17.63 3.16 4.80
N GLY A 181 17.05 2.50 5.80
CA GLY A 181 17.80 1.85 6.86
C GLY A 181 18.73 0.76 6.35
N TYR A 182 18.23 -0.05 5.40
CA TYR A 182 19.06 -1.06 4.74
C TYR A 182 20.22 -0.42 3.98
N THR A 183 19.95 0.67 3.25
CA THR A 183 20.94 1.44 2.50
C THR A 183 21.99 2.05 3.45
N ALA A 184 21.57 2.57 4.60
CA ALA A 184 22.44 3.17 5.63
C ALA A 184 23.43 2.19 6.27
N GLY A 185 23.13 0.89 6.20
CA GLY A 185 24.01 -0.19 6.65
C GLY A 185 23.36 -1.22 7.58
N PHE A 186 22.13 -0.99 8.02
CA PHE A 186 21.45 -1.93 8.92
C PHE A 186 21.01 -3.21 8.22
N GLY A 187 20.98 -4.30 8.97
CA GLY A 187 20.35 -5.56 8.57
C GLY A 187 18.86 -5.59 8.89
N TYR A 188 18.16 -6.59 8.34
CA TYR A 188 16.74 -6.81 8.58
C TYR A 188 16.39 -6.89 10.08
N ALA A 189 17.12 -7.70 10.84
CA ALA A 189 16.84 -7.90 12.27
C ALA A 189 16.97 -6.60 13.10
N GLU A 190 17.92 -5.74 12.74
CA GLU A 190 18.15 -4.47 13.43
C GLU A 190 17.03 -3.47 13.12
N LEU A 191 16.55 -3.42 11.87
CA LEU A 191 15.48 -2.53 11.45
C LEU A 191 14.13 -2.96 12.02
N SER A 192 13.81 -4.26 12.00
CA SER A 192 12.59 -4.77 12.63
C SER A 192 12.57 -4.48 14.13
N ALA A 193 13.70 -4.68 14.84
CA ALA A 193 13.79 -4.35 16.26
C ALA A 193 13.73 -2.83 16.53
N GLY A 194 14.40 -2.03 15.71
CA GLY A 194 14.43 -0.57 15.83
C GLY A 194 13.07 0.07 15.58
N ALA A 195 12.31 -0.41 14.60
CA ALA A 195 10.96 0.06 14.30
C ALA A 195 9.99 -0.17 15.47
N HIS A 196 10.02 -1.38 16.06
CA HIS A 196 9.27 -1.67 17.28
C HIS A 196 9.66 -0.73 18.44
N PHE A 197 10.95 -0.44 18.62
CA PHE A 197 11.41 0.46 19.69
C PHE A 197 10.99 1.92 19.45
N ASN A 198 11.03 2.41 18.20
CA ASN A 198 10.65 3.78 17.87
C ASN A 198 9.15 4.04 18.13
N SER A 199 8.29 3.09 17.74
CA SER A 199 6.83 3.15 17.96
C SER A 199 6.45 3.13 19.46
N ILE A 200 7.28 2.52 20.31
CA ILE A 200 7.08 2.49 21.77
C ILE A 200 7.61 3.77 22.45
N VAL A 201 8.77 4.29 22.03
CA VAL A 201 9.55 5.28 22.80
C VAL A 201 9.31 6.73 22.37
N ASN A 202 8.87 7.00 21.14
CA ASN A 202 8.61 8.37 20.63
C ASN A 202 7.15 8.69 20.25
N PRO A 203 6.11 8.20 20.95
CA PRO A 203 4.71 8.39 20.54
C PRO A 203 4.29 9.86 20.46
N ARG A 204 4.74 10.69 21.42
CA ARG A 204 4.39 12.12 21.49
C ARG A 204 4.98 12.99 20.36
N ARG A 205 6.01 12.52 19.66
CA ARG A 205 6.61 13.24 18.52
C ARG A 205 6.05 12.79 17.16
N ASN A 206 5.41 11.62 17.10
CA ASN A 206 4.91 11.00 15.87
C ASN A 206 3.38 11.11 15.73
N GLY A 207 2.69 11.91 16.54
CA GLY A 207 1.24 12.15 16.38
C GLY A 207 0.29 11.08 16.96
N TYR A 208 0.79 9.91 17.34
CA TYR A 208 -0.05 8.78 17.81
C TYR A 208 0.34 8.17 19.18
N PRO A 209 -0.57 7.41 19.83
CA PRO A 209 -0.28 6.71 21.08
C PRO A 209 0.85 5.68 20.95
N SER A 210 1.57 5.41 22.06
CA SER A 210 2.59 4.34 22.14
C SER A 210 1.95 3.01 21.79
N GLN A 211 2.40 2.37 20.72
CA GLN A 211 1.96 1.03 20.36
C GLN A 211 3.13 0.26 19.74
N TRP A 212 3.01 -1.07 19.71
CA TRP A 212 3.88 -1.85 18.85
C TRP A 212 3.52 -1.53 17.41
N ASP A 213 4.53 -1.41 16.56
CA ASP A 213 4.33 -1.29 15.11
C ASP A 213 3.35 -2.37 14.63
N SER A 214 2.40 -1.99 13.78
CA SER A 214 1.37 -2.90 13.30
C SER A 214 2.01 -4.01 12.44
N LYS A 215 1.26 -5.08 12.15
CA LYS A 215 1.78 -6.16 11.30
C LYS A 215 2.01 -5.68 9.86
N ASP A 216 1.15 -4.80 9.38
CA ASP A 216 1.23 -4.16 8.07
C ASP A 216 2.39 -3.17 7.96
N ASP A 217 2.68 -2.41 9.02
CA ASP A 217 3.86 -1.53 9.08
C ASP A 217 5.16 -2.33 9.03
N GLN A 218 5.28 -3.37 9.86
CA GLN A 218 6.43 -4.28 9.84
C GLN A 218 6.59 -4.98 8.48
N ASN A 219 5.48 -5.34 7.83
CA ASN A 219 5.50 -5.92 6.50
C ASN A 219 6.01 -4.90 5.46
N SER A 220 5.57 -3.65 5.54
CA SER A 220 5.99 -2.60 4.60
C SER A 220 7.47 -2.26 4.77
N ILE A 221 7.98 -2.18 6.01
CA ILE A 221 9.41 -2.03 6.31
C ILE A 221 10.21 -3.18 5.68
N LYS A 222 9.76 -4.42 5.88
CA LYS A 222 10.37 -5.62 5.31
C LYS A 222 10.42 -5.55 3.79
N MET A 223 9.34 -5.14 3.15
CA MET A 223 9.27 -4.99 1.69
C MET A 223 10.25 -3.94 1.18
N GLY A 224 10.32 -2.77 1.83
CA GLY A 224 11.30 -1.73 1.49
C GLY A 224 12.75 -2.19 1.62
N ILE A 225 13.07 -2.96 2.67
CA ILE A 225 14.40 -3.58 2.83
C ILE A 225 14.71 -4.51 1.65
N PHE A 226 13.76 -5.38 1.27
CA PHE A 226 13.97 -6.30 0.15
C PHE A 226 14.08 -5.59 -1.18
N HIS A 227 13.32 -4.51 -1.40
CA HIS A 227 13.45 -3.69 -2.58
C HIS A 227 14.86 -3.11 -2.69
N ALA A 228 15.33 -2.42 -1.65
CA ALA A 228 16.67 -1.85 -1.61
C ALA A 228 17.77 -2.92 -1.79
N GLN A 229 17.56 -4.12 -1.27
CA GLN A 229 18.46 -5.26 -1.49
C GLN A 229 18.45 -5.74 -2.94
N MET A 230 17.27 -5.93 -3.53
CA MET A 230 17.08 -6.39 -4.92
C MET A 230 17.74 -5.42 -5.92
N PHE A 231 17.50 -4.12 -5.72
CA PHE A 231 18.04 -3.06 -6.57
C PHE A 231 19.43 -2.56 -6.14
N LYS A 232 20.06 -3.22 -5.15
CA LYS A 232 21.43 -2.97 -4.70
C LYS A 232 21.70 -1.51 -4.31
N TYR A 233 20.78 -0.87 -3.59
CA TYR A 233 20.87 0.53 -3.21
C TYR A 233 22.13 0.91 -2.42
N ARG A 234 22.74 -0.05 -1.72
CA ARG A 234 24.05 0.18 -1.05
C ARG A 234 25.16 0.59 -2.01
N ASN A 235 25.07 0.21 -3.29
CA ASN A 235 26.03 0.61 -4.31
C ASN A 235 25.82 2.04 -4.82
N LEU A 236 24.68 2.65 -4.49
CA LEU A 236 24.32 4.01 -4.87
C LEU A 236 24.76 5.05 -3.81
N ARG A 237 25.33 4.58 -2.70
CA ARG A 237 25.86 5.43 -1.63
C ARG A 237 27.05 6.24 -2.12
N ARG A 238 27.21 7.44 -1.55
CA ARG A 238 28.29 8.38 -1.87
C ARG A 238 29.25 8.55 -0.72
#